data_AF-A0A356MNQ9-F1
#
_entry.id   AF-A0A356MNQ9-F1
#
_cell.length_a   1.000
_cell.length_b   1.000
_cell.length_c   1.000
_cell.angle_alpha   90.00
_cell.angle_beta   90.00
_cell.angle_gamma   90.00
#
_symmetry.space_group_name_H-M   'P 1'
#
loop_
_entity.id
_entity.type
_entity.pdbx_description
1 polymer ?
#
loop_
_entity_poly.entity_id
_entity_poly.type
_entity_poly.pdbx_seq_one_letter_code
_entity_poly.pdbx_strand_id
1 'polypeptide(L)'
;NTGDPAAECLYTGCYDLDADNFDAQANTGDQLALCEYFGCMDADADNYDIGANVEDGSCLYTGCMDSEADNFDAQANTGDQEALCIYFGCTDAEAENYDEGANSDDGTCLYAGCMDSDADNYDIGANLEDGSCLYTGCMDEDADNYDAQANTGDQETLCVYFGCTDLTADNYEEGANTDDGTCLYTGCMDEEADNFDPQANTGEQSELCLYTGCYDSMASNYDPQANTGDQLMLCEYTGCTNPDADNYDSGANVDDGSCIVAGCMYDAAANYNPAATYDDMSCAFTCPTQGCMDPVASNFNEAAEEENGSCLYAGCTSIGATNYNPNAFGDDGSCEFAGCMNELACNYDASATSDDGSCLIVGCMDSEGLNFAPDANFPGGCDYPDACPGDINGDMFIDVSDLLTFFQYYGTACPE
;
A
#
# COMPACT_ATOMS: atom_id res chain seq x y z
N ASN A 1 143.79 -120.07 7.10
CA ASN A 1 143.58 -120.03 5.64
C ASN A 1 142.36 -119.18 5.37
N THR A 2 142.52 -118.26 4.43
CA THR A 2 141.85 -116.97 4.14
C THR A 2 140.48 -117.03 3.43
N GLY A 3 139.68 -115.95 3.55
CA GLY A 3 138.53 -115.52 2.69
C GLY A 3 137.15 -115.62 3.37
N ASP A 4 136.20 -114.66 3.37
CA ASP A 4 135.80 -113.60 2.40
C ASP A 4 134.75 -112.64 3.06
N PRO A 5 134.58 -111.34 2.69
CA PRO A 5 133.65 -110.39 3.32
C PRO A 5 132.37 -110.07 2.51
N ALA A 6 131.40 -109.48 3.22
CA ALA A 6 130.27 -108.66 2.76
C ALA A 6 129.11 -109.32 1.98
N ALA A 7 128.12 -109.80 2.75
CA ALA A 7 126.71 -109.61 2.38
C ALA A 7 126.19 -108.46 3.26
N GLU A 8 125.94 -107.28 2.68
CA GLU A 8 125.25 -106.22 3.42
C GLU A 8 123.81 -106.67 3.70
N CYS A 9 123.42 -106.66 4.97
CA CYS A 9 122.07 -106.98 5.38
C CYS A 9 121.11 -105.91 4.84
N LEU A 10 120.12 -106.34 4.06
CA LEU A 10 119.04 -105.48 3.62
C LEU A 10 117.96 -105.43 4.71
N TYR A 11 117.64 -104.23 5.19
CA TYR A 11 116.59 -103.98 6.17
C TYR A 11 115.42 -103.30 5.45
N THR A 12 114.29 -104.00 5.40
CA THR A 12 113.09 -103.50 4.72
C THR A 12 112.33 -102.54 5.63
N GLY A 13 112.07 -101.32 5.16
CA GLY A 13 111.32 -100.30 5.88
C GLY A 13 111.23 -99.01 5.07
N CYS A 14 110.57 -97.99 5.62
CA CYS A 14 110.54 -96.67 5.01
C CYS A 14 111.86 -95.94 5.31
N TYR A 15 112.58 -95.51 4.28
CA TYR A 15 113.80 -94.70 4.38
C TYR A 15 113.62 -93.31 3.77
N ASP A 16 112.40 -92.92 3.42
CA ASP A 16 112.07 -91.52 3.10
C ASP A 16 112.11 -90.69 4.39
N LEU A 17 112.96 -89.65 4.40
CA LEU A 17 113.18 -88.80 5.56
C LEU A 17 111.96 -87.95 5.93
N ASP A 18 111.04 -87.76 4.98
CA ASP A 18 109.84 -86.95 5.17
C ASP A 18 108.63 -87.80 5.61
N ALA A 19 108.76 -89.13 5.71
CA ALA A 19 107.69 -90.03 6.17
C ALA A 19 107.66 -90.16 7.70
N ASP A 20 106.47 -90.24 8.29
CA ASP A 20 106.30 -90.32 9.74
C ASP A 20 106.79 -91.64 10.34
N ASN A 21 106.75 -92.71 9.55
CA ASN A 21 107.28 -94.02 9.95
C ASN A 21 108.73 -94.27 9.46
N PHE A 22 109.50 -93.21 9.19
CA PHE A 22 110.90 -93.28 8.79
C PHE A 22 111.74 -94.14 9.75
N ASP A 23 112.48 -95.09 9.17
CA ASP A 23 113.47 -95.92 9.84
C ASP A 23 114.85 -95.66 9.24
N ALA A 24 115.71 -95.04 10.04
CA ALA A 24 117.10 -94.73 9.67
C ALA A 24 117.97 -95.97 9.37
N GLN A 25 117.51 -97.18 9.71
CA GLN A 25 118.19 -98.43 9.41
C GLN A 25 117.69 -99.11 8.13
N ALA A 26 116.57 -98.67 7.57
CA ALA A 26 116.01 -99.23 6.34
C ALA A 26 116.82 -98.82 5.10
N ASN A 27 117.04 -99.77 4.19
CA ASN A 27 117.81 -99.54 2.95
C ASN A 27 117.27 -100.33 1.74
N THR A 28 116.10 -100.99 1.87
CA THR A 28 115.42 -101.70 0.79
C THR A 28 113.90 -101.65 1.00
N GLY A 29 113.11 -101.89 -0.06
CA GLY A 29 111.64 -101.94 0.00
C GLY A 29 110.95 -100.89 -0.87
N ASP A 30 109.69 -101.16 -1.23
CA ASP A 30 108.85 -100.24 -2.02
C ASP A 30 108.37 -99.08 -1.15
N GLN A 31 108.92 -97.89 -1.37
CA GLN A 31 108.64 -96.71 -0.56
C GLN A 31 107.19 -96.23 -0.73
N LEU A 32 106.54 -96.48 -1.87
CA LEU A 32 105.11 -96.16 -2.07
C LEU A 32 104.18 -97.04 -1.21
N ALA A 33 104.65 -98.23 -0.81
CA ALA A 33 103.86 -99.20 -0.05
C ALA A 33 104.25 -99.28 1.43
N LEU A 34 105.41 -98.71 1.81
CA LEU A 34 105.98 -98.82 3.15
C LEU A 34 106.01 -97.51 3.92
N CYS A 35 106.09 -96.36 3.24
CA CYS A 35 106.12 -95.07 3.92
C CYS A 35 104.70 -94.63 4.29
N GLU A 36 104.51 -94.27 5.55
CA GLU A 36 103.27 -93.71 6.07
C GLU A 36 103.50 -92.20 6.29
N TYR A 37 102.64 -91.40 5.67
CA TYR A 37 102.54 -89.97 5.89
C TYR A 37 101.19 -89.73 6.56
N PHE A 38 101.25 -89.33 7.83
CA PHE A 38 100.11 -89.00 8.66
C PHE A 38 99.60 -87.61 8.31
N GLY A 39 98.29 -87.51 8.16
CA GLY A 39 97.62 -86.24 7.93
C GLY A 39 96.17 -86.45 7.55
N CYS A 40 95.45 -85.36 7.36
CA CYS A 40 94.06 -85.41 6.96
C CYS A 40 93.93 -85.87 5.49
N MET A 41 93.29 -87.01 5.27
CA MET A 41 93.02 -87.57 3.95
C MET A 41 91.66 -87.16 3.39
N ASP A 42 90.82 -86.49 4.18
CA ASP A 42 89.53 -85.97 3.70
C ASP A 42 89.72 -84.71 2.85
N ALA A 43 89.35 -84.80 1.57
CA ALA A 43 89.48 -83.71 0.61
C ALA A 43 88.59 -82.50 0.92
N ASP A 44 87.58 -82.66 1.77
CA ASP A 44 86.66 -81.60 2.19
C ASP A 44 87.13 -80.88 3.48
N ALA A 45 88.22 -81.33 4.11
CA ALA A 45 88.80 -80.69 5.30
C ALA A 45 89.73 -79.52 4.96
N ASP A 46 89.80 -78.51 5.83
CA ASP A 46 90.62 -77.31 5.62
C ASP A 46 92.13 -77.58 5.62
N ASN A 47 92.55 -78.63 6.34
CA ASN A 47 93.95 -79.08 6.39
C ASN A 47 94.16 -80.38 5.61
N TYR A 48 93.35 -80.63 4.57
CA TYR A 48 93.56 -81.75 3.65
C TYR A 48 95.01 -81.81 3.17
N ASP A 49 95.65 -82.95 3.38
CA ASP A 49 96.99 -83.24 2.92
C ASP A 49 96.95 -84.27 1.79
N ILE A 50 97.22 -83.81 0.57
CA ILE A 50 97.30 -84.65 -0.63
C ILE A 50 98.45 -85.67 -0.57
N GLY A 51 99.44 -85.45 0.29
CA GLY A 51 100.58 -86.34 0.54
C GLY A 51 100.30 -87.40 1.61
N ALA A 52 99.25 -87.24 2.43
CA ALA A 52 98.89 -88.19 3.46
C ALA A 52 98.34 -89.49 2.85
N ASN A 53 98.81 -90.62 3.37
CA ASN A 53 98.29 -91.94 3.00
C ASN A 53 97.80 -92.74 4.21
N VAL A 54 97.89 -92.16 5.41
CA VAL A 54 97.29 -92.67 6.63
C VAL A 54 96.58 -91.53 7.38
N GLU A 55 95.27 -91.68 7.58
CA GLU A 55 94.43 -90.73 8.33
C GLU A 55 94.81 -90.76 9.82
N ASP A 56 95.19 -89.62 10.36
CA ASP A 56 95.64 -89.49 11.76
C ASP A 56 94.59 -88.81 12.67
N GLY A 57 93.44 -88.41 12.11
CA GLY A 57 92.38 -87.72 12.82
C GLY A 57 92.67 -86.23 13.05
N SER A 58 93.67 -85.67 12.37
CA SER A 58 93.99 -84.24 12.42
C SER A 58 93.06 -83.37 11.56
N CYS A 59 92.13 -83.95 10.79
CA CYS A 59 91.21 -83.20 9.93
C CYS A 59 90.50 -82.07 10.67
N LEU A 60 90.63 -80.87 10.12
CA LEU A 60 90.04 -79.64 10.61
C LEU A 60 88.91 -79.21 9.69
N TYR A 61 87.73 -78.99 10.24
CA TYR A 61 86.58 -78.45 9.52
C TYR A 61 86.15 -77.16 10.23
N THR A 62 86.33 -76.04 9.55
CA THR A 62 85.89 -74.72 10.02
C THR A 62 84.39 -74.61 9.86
N GLY A 63 83.69 -74.41 10.97
CA GLY A 63 82.24 -74.24 10.99
C GLY A 63 81.75 -73.88 12.39
N CYS A 64 80.44 -73.70 12.51
CA CYS A 64 79.84 -73.46 13.82
C CYS A 64 79.66 -74.79 14.56
N MET A 65 80.26 -74.90 15.74
CA MET A 65 80.18 -76.05 16.62
C MET A 65 79.05 -75.96 17.65
N ASP A 66 78.40 -74.80 17.77
CA ASP A 66 77.27 -74.63 18.68
C ASP A 66 76.01 -75.28 18.10
N SER A 67 75.48 -76.30 18.78
CA SER A 67 74.26 -77.01 18.38
C SER A 67 72.99 -76.17 18.44
N GLU A 68 73.04 -75.00 19.10
CA GLU A 68 71.92 -74.06 19.18
C GLU A 68 71.95 -73.01 18.05
N ALA A 69 73.04 -72.91 17.28
CA ALA A 69 73.13 -72.02 16.13
C ALA A 69 72.40 -72.58 14.91
N ASP A 70 71.84 -71.69 14.08
CA ASP A 70 71.09 -72.09 12.88
C ASP A 70 71.98 -72.67 11.78
N ASN A 71 73.25 -72.28 11.75
CA ASN A 71 74.25 -72.82 10.83
C ASN A 71 75.16 -73.87 11.49
N PHE A 72 74.69 -74.54 12.55
CA PHE A 72 75.41 -75.63 13.21
C PHE A 72 75.89 -76.68 12.20
N ASP A 73 77.17 -77.00 12.29
CA ASP A 73 77.81 -78.07 11.54
C ASP A 73 78.36 -79.12 12.52
N ALA A 74 77.75 -80.31 12.50
CA ALA A 74 78.14 -81.43 13.35
C ALA A 74 79.56 -81.97 13.07
N GLN A 75 80.17 -81.63 11.93
CA GLN A 75 81.53 -82.02 11.57
C GLN A 75 82.58 -80.96 11.95
N ALA A 76 82.15 -79.74 12.28
CA ALA A 76 83.05 -78.66 12.65
C ALA A 76 83.84 -78.98 13.93
N ASN A 77 85.12 -78.65 13.93
CA ASN A 77 86.01 -78.86 15.08
C ASN A 77 87.08 -77.77 15.26
N THR A 78 87.06 -76.72 14.43
CA THR A 78 87.94 -75.55 14.52
C THR A 78 87.22 -74.27 14.10
N GLY A 79 87.85 -73.10 14.30
CA GLY A 79 87.33 -71.80 13.90
C GLY A 79 86.82 -70.92 15.05
N ASP A 80 86.71 -69.62 14.78
CA ASP A 80 86.21 -68.63 15.73
C ASP A 80 84.67 -68.66 15.81
N GLN A 81 84.16 -69.17 16.92
CA GLN A 81 82.73 -69.42 17.09
C GLN A 81 81.90 -68.12 17.17
N GLU A 82 82.49 -67.02 17.65
CA GLU A 82 81.82 -65.71 17.68
C GLU A 82 81.65 -65.11 16.27
N ALA A 83 82.53 -65.47 15.34
CA ALA A 83 82.48 -65.00 13.95
C ALA A 83 81.75 -65.95 13.01
N LEU A 84 81.65 -67.24 13.36
CA LEU A 84 81.12 -68.30 12.48
C LEU A 84 79.67 -68.69 12.80
N CYS A 85 79.26 -68.69 14.06
CA CYS A 85 77.90 -69.10 14.42
C CYS A 85 76.90 -68.01 14.08
N ILE A 86 75.81 -68.41 13.41
CA ILE A 86 74.71 -67.52 13.03
C ILE A 86 73.48 -67.94 13.83
N TYR A 87 72.88 -66.96 14.50
CA TYR A 87 71.59 -67.08 15.18
C TYR A 87 70.64 -66.10 14.50
N PHE A 88 69.63 -66.66 13.84
CA PHE A 88 68.55 -65.94 13.20
C PHE A 88 67.56 -65.44 14.24
N GLY A 89 67.16 -64.19 14.09
CA GLY A 89 66.13 -63.57 14.91
C GLY A 89 66.13 -62.07 14.70
N CYS A 90 65.18 -61.36 15.32
CA CYS A 90 65.12 -59.92 15.15
C CYS A 90 66.29 -59.23 15.86
N THR A 91 67.17 -58.58 15.11
CA THR A 91 68.33 -57.86 15.66
C THR A 91 68.03 -56.40 16.01
N ASP A 92 66.83 -55.91 15.69
CA ASP A 92 66.43 -54.53 15.97
C ASP A 92 65.90 -54.40 17.40
N ALA A 93 66.63 -53.64 18.23
CA ALA A 93 66.30 -53.41 19.63
C ALA A 93 65.01 -52.59 19.85
N GLU A 94 64.47 -51.97 18.80
CA GLU A 94 63.19 -51.25 18.83
C GLU A 94 62.00 -52.16 18.49
N ALA A 95 62.23 -53.40 18.03
CA ALA A 95 61.16 -54.34 17.72
C ALA A 95 60.67 -55.09 18.97
N GLU A 96 59.40 -55.47 18.97
CA GLU A 96 58.74 -56.15 20.09
C GLU A 96 59.25 -57.58 20.32
N ASN A 97 59.73 -58.24 19.26
CA ASN A 97 60.35 -59.57 19.32
C ASN A 97 61.87 -59.51 19.17
N TYR A 98 62.51 -58.41 19.58
CA TYR A 98 63.97 -58.30 19.64
C TYR A 98 64.57 -59.51 20.36
N ASP A 99 65.54 -60.15 19.71
CA ASP A 99 66.30 -61.26 20.25
C ASP A 99 67.75 -60.82 20.49
N GLU A 100 68.12 -60.67 21.77
CA GLU A 100 69.48 -60.30 22.17
C GLU A 100 70.52 -61.37 21.77
N GLY A 101 70.09 -62.61 21.52
CA GLY A 101 70.94 -63.70 21.04
C GLY A 101 71.13 -63.73 19.53
N ALA A 102 70.31 -63.00 18.76
CA ALA A 102 70.40 -62.97 17.31
C ALA A 102 71.57 -62.11 16.85
N ASN A 103 72.32 -62.61 15.86
CA ASN A 103 73.38 -61.86 15.18
C ASN A 103 73.16 -61.73 13.67
N SER A 104 72.07 -62.31 13.16
CA SER A 104 71.61 -62.14 11.79
C SER A 104 70.10 -61.94 11.77
N ASP A 105 69.65 -60.82 11.21
CA ASP A 105 68.22 -60.55 11.02
C ASP A 105 67.61 -61.57 10.06
N ASP A 106 66.47 -62.14 10.44
CA ASP A 106 65.68 -63.07 9.64
C ASP A 106 64.43 -62.42 9.01
N GLY A 107 64.24 -61.12 9.25
CA GLY A 107 63.10 -60.34 8.75
C GLY A 107 61.80 -60.60 9.51
N THR A 108 61.85 -61.25 10.68
CA THR A 108 60.66 -61.50 11.51
C THR A 108 60.37 -60.39 12.53
N CYS A 109 61.13 -59.30 12.54
CA CYS A 109 60.93 -58.16 13.44
C CYS A 109 59.47 -57.67 13.44
N LEU A 110 58.89 -57.55 14.62
CA LEU A 110 57.53 -57.08 14.87
C LEU A 110 57.56 -55.65 15.40
N TYR A 111 56.93 -54.73 14.68
CA TYR A 111 56.77 -53.34 15.08
C TYR A 111 55.30 -53.09 15.40
N ALA A 112 55.04 -52.79 16.68
CA ALA A 112 53.73 -52.44 17.19
C ALA A 112 53.30 -51.06 16.66
N GLY A 113 52.05 -50.96 16.22
CA GLY A 113 51.43 -49.69 15.84
C GLY A 113 50.09 -49.91 15.17
N CYS A 114 49.44 -48.81 14.78
CA CYS A 114 48.16 -48.87 14.09
C CYS A 114 48.34 -49.31 12.64
N MET A 115 47.77 -50.44 12.27
CA MET A 115 47.83 -50.99 10.91
C MET A 115 46.63 -50.59 10.04
N ASP A 116 45.60 -49.98 10.63
CA ASP A 116 44.43 -49.50 9.88
C ASP A 116 44.76 -48.22 9.11
N SER A 117 44.67 -48.29 7.78
CA SER A 117 44.99 -47.16 6.90
C SER A 117 44.00 -46.00 6.99
N ASP A 118 42.82 -46.23 7.59
CA ASP A 118 41.79 -45.20 7.77
C ASP A 118 41.93 -44.48 9.13
N ALA A 119 42.83 -44.92 10.02
CA ALA A 119 43.10 -44.27 11.29
C ALA A 119 44.02 -43.05 11.17
N ASP A 120 43.86 -42.07 12.06
CA ASP A 120 44.63 -40.83 12.06
C ASP A 120 46.12 -41.03 12.38
N ASN A 121 46.44 -42.08 13.14
CA ASN A 121 47.81 -42.47 13.50
C ASN A 121 48.26 -43.75 12.78
N TYR A 122 47.72 -44.03 11.59
CA TYR A 122 48.18 -45.13 10.76
C TYR A 122 49.72 -45.14 10.63
N ASP A 123 50.31 -46.27 11.00
CA ASP A 123 51.74 -46.52 10.89
C ASP A 123 52.02 -47.53 9.77
N ILE A 124 52.57 -47.03 8.66
CA ILE A 124 52.96 -47.85 7.52
C ILE A 124 54.10 -48.84 7.83
N GLY A 125 54.86 -48.61 8.90
CA GLY A 125 55.92 -49.49 9.38
C GLY A 125 55.43 -50.59 10.32
N ALA A 126 54.22 -50.48 10.85
CA ALA A 126 53.66 -51.47 11.76
C ALA A 126 53.28 -52.75 11.02
N ASN A 127 53.67 -53.89 11.60
CA ASN A 127 53.25 -55.22 11.17
C ASN A 127 52.62 -56.02 12.32
N LEU A 128 52.43 -55.37 13.46
CA LEU A 128 51.73 -55.88 14.64
C LEU A 128 50.74 -54.82 15.13
N GLU A 129 49.44 -55.09 15.01
CA GLU A 129 48.39 -54.22 15.52
C GLU A 129 48.40 -54.20 17.05
N ASP A 130 48.56 -53.03 17.65
CA ASP A 130 48.65 -52.85 19.10
C ASP A 130 47.40 -52.22 19.74
N GLY A 131 46.40 -51.87 18.91
CA GLY A 131 45.17 -51.22 19.35
C GLY A 131 45.34 -49.73 19.65
N SER A 132 46.45 -49.12 19.21
CA SER A 132 46.70 -47.68 19.34
C SER A 132 45.94 -46.84 18.31
N CYS A 133 45.24 -47.44 17.34
CA CYS A 133 44.53 -46.72 16.29
C CYS A 133 43.59 -45.64 16.85
N LEU A 134 43.79 -44.41 16.37
CA LEU A 134 43.05 -43.23 16.74
C LEU A 134 42.10 -42.84 15.61
N TYR A 135 40.83 -42.67 15.94
CA TYR A 135 39.81 -42.21 15.01
C TYR A 135 39.20 -40.93 15.58
N THR A 136 39.46 -39.80 14.94
CA THR A 136 38.87 -38.52 15.32
C THR A 136 37.41 -38.47 14.89
N GLY A 137 36.51 -38.29 15.84
CA GLY A 137 35.08 -38.15 15.58
C GLY A 137 34.29 -37.79 16.84
N CYS A 138 32.97 -37.70 16.69
CA CYS A 138 32.09 -37.49 17.83
C CYS A 138 31.81 -38.83 18.52
N MET A 139 32.11 -38.90 19.81
CA MET A 139 31.91 -40.08 20.66
C MET A 139 30.59 -40.04 21.45
N ASP A 140 29.82 -38.95 21.34
CA ASP A 140 28.52 -38.83 22.01
C ASP A 140 27.43 -39.51 21.19
N GLU A 141 26.81 -40.56 21.75
CA GLU A 141 25.73 -41.33 21.12
C GLU A 141 24.46 -40.51 20.84
N ASP A 142 24.27 -39.39 21.56
CA ASP A 142 23.13 -38.49 21.37
C ASP A 142 23.38 -37.44 20.27
N ALA A 143 24.61 -37.33 19.74
CA ALA A 143 24.93 -36.41 18.65
C ALA A 143 24.54 -36.97 17.27
N ASP A 144 24.14 -36.10 16.35
CA ASP A 144 23.70 -36.51 15.02
C ASP A 144 24.84 -37.03 14.13
N ASN A 145 26.08 -36.62 14.41
CA ASN A 145 27.27 -37.11 13.73
C ASN A 145 28.09 -38.09 14.59
N TYR A 146 27.43 -38.78 15.53
CA TYR A 146 28.04 -39.85 16.30
C TYR A 146 28.76 -40.86 15.41
N ASP A 147 30.00 -41.18 15.79
CA ASP A 147 30.80 -42.22 15.19
C ASP A 147 31.23 -43.23 16.26
N ALA A 148 30.71 -44.46 16.13
CA ALA A 148 31.01 -45.55 17.06
C ALA A 148 32.48 -46.02 17.04
N GLN A 149 33.25 -45.66 16.01
CA GLN A 149 34.68 -45.96 15.93
C GLN A 149 35.55 -44.86 16.54
N ALA A 150 34.99 -43.66 16.76
CA ALA A 150 35.73 -42.54 17.31
C ALA A 150 36.24 -42.83 18.72
N ASN A 151 37.49 -42.46 18.98
CA ASN A 151 38.13 -42.64 20.28
C ASN A 151 39.06 -41.47 20.67
N THR A 152 39.12 -40.42 19.84
CA THR A 152 39.90 -39.21 20.10
C THR A 152 39.21 -37.97 19.51
N GLY A 153 39.71 -36.78 19.85
CA GLY A 153 39.22 -35.50 19.36
C GLY A 153 38.44 -34.67 20.38
N ASP A 154 38.36 -33.36 20.14
CA ASP A 154 37.66 -32.41 21.00
C ASP A 154 36.14 -32.43 20.74
N GLN A 155 35.41 -33.03 21.68
CA GLN A 155 33.98 -33.30 21.57
C GLN A 155 33.13 -32.03 21.47
N GLU A 156 33.56 -30.92 22.08
CA GLU A 156 32.83 -29.64 22.01
C GLU A 156 32.83 -29.06 20.58
N THR A 157 33.87 -29.37 19.80
CA THR A 157 34.03 -28.89 18.43
C THR A 157 33.57 -29.89 17.37
N LEU A 158 33.56 -31.18 17.71
CA LEU A 158 33.29 -32.26 16.77
C LEU A 158 31.82 -32.67 16.77
N CYS A 159 31.18 -32.74 17.93
CA CYS A 159 29.80 -33.22 18.02
C CYS A 159 28.84 -32.17 17.46
N VAL A 160 27.94 -32.63 16.59
CA VAL A 160 26.91 -31.82 15.95
C VAL A 160 25.56 -32.27 16.50
N TYR A 161 24.81 -31.32 17.02
CA TYR A 161 23.43 -31.51 17.45
C TYR A 161 22.57 -30.59 16.61
N PHE A 162 21.77 -31.19 15.73
CA PHE A 162 20.77 -30.53 14.93
C PHE A 162 19.58 -30.13 15.79
N GLY A 163 19.04 -28.96 15.49
CA GLY A 163 17.83 -28.46 16.09
C GLY A 163 17.74 -26.96 15.90
N CYS A 164 16.66 -26.36 16.39
CA CYS A 164 16.50 -24.92 16.24
C CYS A 164 17.46 -24.15 17.17
N THR A 165 18.36 -23.37 16.58
CA THR A 165 19.34 -22.56 17.35
C THR A 165 18.87 -21.13 17.63
N ASP A 166 17.72 -20.72 17.07
CA ASP A 166 17.17 -19.38 17.28
C ASP A 166 16.42 -19.30 18.61
N LEU A 167 16.98 -18.52 19.56
CA LEU A 167 16.40 -18.25 20.88
C LEU A 167 14.98 -17.64 20.85
N THR A 168 14.53 -17.12 19.71
CA THR A 168 13.20 -16.54 19.54
C THR A 168 12.16 -17.50 18.97
N ALA A 169 12.57 -18.68 18.50
CA ALA A 169 11.67 -19.70 18.00
C ALA A 169 10.98 -20.48 19.13
N ASP A 170 9.78 -20.99 18.86
CA ASP A 170 8.97 -21.74 19.82
C ASP A 170 9.56 -23.10 20.19
N ASN A 171 10.30 -23.71 19.26
CA ASN A 171 11.01 -24.98 19.45
C ASN A 171 12.52 -24.79 19.58
N TYR A 172 12.98 -23.64 20.11
CA TYR A 172 14.40 -23.46 20.42
C TYR A 172 14.95 -24.62 21.26
N GLU A 173 16.08 -25.18 20.82
CA GLU A 173 16.76 -26.28 21.49
C GLU A 173 18.11 -25.82 22.04
N GLU A 174 18.24 -25.72 23.37
CA GLU A 174 19.46 -25.24 24.01
C GLU A 174 20.69 -26.12 23.72
N GLY A 175 20.48 -27.40 23.42
CA GLY A 175 21.54 -28.35 23.06
C GLY A 175 21.95 -28.31 21.59
N ALA A 176 21.16 -27.68 20.72
CA ALA A 176 21.46 -27.61 19.30
C ALA A 176 22.62 -26.63 19.06
N ASN A 177 23.64 -27.08 18.36
CA ASN A 177 24.77 -26.23 17.94
C ASN A 177 24.78 -26.00 16.42
N THR A 178 23.88 -26.65 15.69
CA THR A 178 23.73 -26.54 14.25
C THR A 178 22.26 -26.42 13.89
N ASP A 179 21.90 -25.30 13.27
CA ASP A 179 20.53 -25.08 12.81
C ASP A 179 20.16 -26.06 11.69
N ASP A 180 19.07 -26.80 11.86
CA ASP A 180 18.55 -27.75 10.89
C ASP A 180 17.37 -27.19 10.07
N GLY A 181 17.01 -25.92 10.33
CA GLY A 181 15.91 -25.24 9.66
C GLY A 181 14.52 -25.68 10.14
N THR A 182 14.43 -26.41 11.26
CA THR A 182 13.14 -26.81 11.86
C THR A 182 12.56 -25.76 12.79
N CYS A 183 13.19 -24.59 12.95
CA CYS A 183 12.68 -23.50 13.79
C CYS A 183 11.23 -23.15 13.48
N LEU A 184 10.40 -23.15 14.51
CA LEU A 184 8.97 -22.87 14.45
C LEU A 184 8.68 -21.49 15.03
N TYR A 185 7.94 -20.68 14.30
CA TYR A 185 7.49 -19.38 14.74
C TYR A 185 5.97 -19.31 14.63
N THR A 186 5.29 -19.24 15.77
CA THR A 186 3.84 -19.11 15.84
C THR A 186 3.43 -17.70 15.45
N GLY A 187 2.60 -17.60 14.41
CA GLY A 187 2.06 -16.33 13.96
C GLY A 187 1.05 -16.49 12.84
N CYS A 188 0.52 -15.37 12.36
CA CYS A 188 -0.37 -15.37 11.21
C CYS A 188 0.45 -15.42 9.92
N MET A 189 0.19 -16.44 9.11
CA MET A 189 0.85 -16.65 7.80
C MET A 189 0.08 -16.05 6.62
N ASP A 190 -1.12 -15.50 6.87
CA ASP A 190 -1.96 -14.93 5.84
C ASP A 190 -1.54 -13.48 5.54
N GLU A 191 -1.07 -13.21 4.31
CA GLU A 191 -0.62 -11.87 3.88
C GLU A 191 -1.74 -10.82 3.88
N GLU A 192 -3.01 -11.24 3.86
CA GLU A 192 -4.16 -10.35 3.92
C GLU A 192 -4.60 -9.99 5.35
N ALA A 193 -4.04 -10.66 6.38
CA ALA A 193 -4.35 -10.36 7.78
C ALA A 193 -3.58 -9.15 8.31
N ASP A 194 -4.19 -8.43 9.26
CA ASP A 194 -3.60 -7.23 9.86
C ASP A 194 -2.33 -7.51 10.68
N ASN A 195 -2.23 -8.73 11.22
CA ASN A 195 -1.09 -9.19 12.02
C ASN A 195 -0.24 -10.24 11.30
N PHE A 196 -0.20 -10.19 9.97
CA PHE A 196 0.69 -11.01 9.15
C PHE A 196 2.13 -10.94 9.68
N ASP A 197 2.72 -12.11 9.90
CA ASP A 197 4.12 -12.28 10.26
C ASP A 197 4.83 -13.10 9.17
N PRO A 198 5.75 -12.49 8.40
CA PRO A 198 6.46 -13.19 7.33
C PRO A 198 7.44 -14.28 7.83
N GLN A 199 7.74 -14.33 9.14
CA GLN A 199 8.56 -15.38 9.73
C GLN A 199 7.72 -16.55 10.26
N ALA A 200 6.40 -16.38 10.40
CA ALA A 200 5.53 -17.41 10.92
C ALA A 200 5.49 -18.63 9.98
N ASN A 201 5.56 -19.82 10.57
CA ASN A 201 5.49 -21.09 9.84
C ASN A 201 4.69 -22.17 10.60
N THR A 202 4.09 -21.82 11.74
CA THR A 202 3.23 -22.71 12.54
C THR A 202 2.08 -21.94 13.20
N GLY A 203 1.13 -22.68 13.77
CA GLY A 203 -0.01 -22.14 14.53
C GLY A 203 -1.36 -22.23 13.81
N GLU A 204 -2.44 -22.24 14.61
CA GLU A 204 -3.82 -22.32 14.13
C GLU A 204 -4.28 -20.96 13.55
N GLN A 205 -4.27 -20.85 12.22
CA GLN A 205 -4.49 -19.59 11.51
C GLN A 205 -5.85 -18.93 11.80
N SER A 206 -6.90 -19.71 12.08
CA SER A 206 -8.22 -19.18 12.42
C SER A 206 -8.28 -18.51 13.80
N GLU A 207 -7.35 -18.82 14.70
CA GLU A 207 -7.27 -18.22 16.03
C GLU A 207 -6.24 -17.08 16.08
N LEU A 208 -5.23 -17.13 15.21
CA LEU A 208 -4.12 -16.19 15.18
C LEU A 208 -4.36 -15.01 14.26
N CYS A 209 -4.87 -15.24 13.04
CA CYS A 209 -5.01 -14.18 12.06
C CYS A 209 -6.14 -13.21 12.43
N LEU A 210 -5.82 -11.94 12.41
CA LEU A 210 -6.74 -10.86 12.74
C LEU A 210 -7.15 -10.12 11.47
N TYR A 211 -8.45 -10.04 11.25
CA TYR A 211 -9.05 -9.29 10.15
C TYR A 211 -9.95 -8.21 10.73
N THR A 212 -9.54 -6.95 10.57
CA THR A 212 -10.32 -5.79 11.00
C THR A 212 -11.48 -5.58 10.05
N GLY A 213 -12.69 -5.63 10.58
CA GLY A 213 -13.90 -5.35 9.82
C GLY A 213 -15.14 -5.43 10.68
N CYS A 214 -16.30 -5.20 10.07
CA CYS A 214 -17.57 -5.39 10.74
C CYS A 214 -18.00 -6.86 10.65
N TYR A 215 -18.09 -7.56 11.77
CA TYR A 215 -18.58 -8.93 11.81
C TYR A 215 -20.03 -9.03 12.30
N ASP A 216 -20.74 -7.91 12.44
CA ASP A 216 -22.18 -7.92 12.63
C ASP A 216 -22.90 -8.17 11.30
N SER A 217 -23.53 -9.33 11.18
CA SER A 217 -24.33 -9.74 10.02
C SER A 217 -25.48 -8.79 9.66
N MET A 218 -25.89 -7.90 10.57
CA MET A 218 -26.94 -6.89 10.32
C MET A 218 -26.39 -5.58 9.72
N ALA A 219 -25.08 -5.38 9.71
CA ALA A 219 -24.46 -4.22 9.09
C ALA A 219 -24.39 -4.36 7.57
N SER A 220 -24.45 -3.23 6.86
CA SER A 220 -24.37 -3.17 5.40
C SER A 220 -22.98 -3.50 4.85
N ASN A 221 -21.93 -3.29 5.66
CA ASN A 221 -20.54 -3.62 5.34
C ASN A 221 -20.04 -4.85 6.10
N TYR A 222 -20.95 -5.79 6.43
CA TYR A 222 -20.61 -7.06 7.04
C TYR A 222 -19.54 -7.82 6.24
N ASP A 223 -18.45 -8.16 6.92
CA ASP A 223 -17.39 -9.02 6.46
C ASP A 223 -17.38 -10.32 7.28
N PRO A 224 -17.66 -11.48 6.66
CA PRO A 224 -17.65 -12.77 7.34
C PRO A 224 -16.26 -13.25 7.79
N GLN A 225 -15.17 -12.65 7.28
CA GLN A 225 -13.81 -12.97 7.69
C GLN A 225 -13.33 -12.10 8.86
N ALA A 226 -14.00 -10.97 9.12
CA ALA A 226 -13.64 -10.08 10.21
C ALA A 226 -13.79 -10.75 11.58
N ASN A 227 -12.79 -10.54 12.44
CA ASN A 227 -12.78 -11.10 13.80
C ASN A 227 -12.17 -10.15 14.85
N THR A 228 -11.76 -8.95 14.42
CA THR A 228 -11.23 -7.91 15.32
C THR A 228 -11.76 -6.53 14.92
N GLY A 229 -11.49 -5.53 15.77
CA GLY A 229 -11.86 -4.14 15.56
C GLY A 229 -13.10 -3.68 16.34
N ASP A 230 -13.21 -2.37 16.53
CA ASP A 230 -14.33 -1.74 17.25
C ASP A 230 -15.58 -1.70 16.37
N GLN A 231 -16.55 -2.56 16.66
CA GLN A 231 -17.78 -2.70 15.88
C GLN A 231 -18.63 -1.42 15.87
N LEU A 232 -18.51 -0.54 16.87
CA LEU A 232 -19.25 0.73 16.90
C LEU A 232 -18.69 1.75 15.90
N MET A 233 -17.41 1.63 15.56
CA MET A 233 -16.71 2.50 14.63
C MET A 233 -16.69 1.93 13.21
N LEU A 234 -16.72 0.60 13.09
CA LEU A 234 -16.56 -0.10 11.82
C LEU A 234 -17.88 -0.46 11.14
N CYS A 235 -18.91 -0.86 11.90
CA CYS A 235 -20.16 -1.32 11.29
C CYS A 235 -20.99 -0.15 10.77
N GLU A 236 -21.42 -0.26 9.52
CA GLU A 236 -22.28 0.70 8.84
C GLU A 236 -23.71 0.17 8.81
N TYR A 237 -24.62 0.82 9.54
CA TYR A 237 -26.05 0.55 9.52
C TYR A 237 -26.73 1.65 8.70
N THR A 238 -27.28 1.25 7.56
CA THR A 238 -27.95 2.15 6.63
C THR A 238 -29.39 2.41 7.07
N GLY A 239 -29.81 3.66 7.04
CA GLY A 239 -31.19 4.07 7.29
C GLY A 239 -31.28 5.59 7.39
N CYS A 240 -32.47 6.13 7.65
CA CYS A 240 -32.61 7.58 7.77
C CYS A 240 -31.96 8.10 9.06
N THR A 241 -30.90 8.91 8.95
CA THR A 241 -30.21 9.48 10.12
C THR A 241 -30.74 10.85 10.54
N ASN A 242 -31.73 11.40 9.83
CA ASN A 242 -32.31 12.71 10.18
C ASN A 242 -33.34 12.56 11.30
N PRO A 243 -33.10 13.07 12.53
CA PRO A 243 -34.02 12.94 13.65
C PRO A 243 -35.36 13.64 13.46
N ASP A 244 -35.46 14.56 12.49
CA ASP A 244 -36.69 15.28 12.16
C ASP A 244 -37.51 14.59 11.06
N ALA A 245 -37.04 13.45 10.52
CA ALA A 245 -37.77 12.65 9.53
C ALA A 245 -38.73 11.66 10.20
N ASP A 246 -39.85 11.37 9.54
CA ASP A 246 -40.90 10.47 10.05
C ASP A 246 -40.44 9.02 10.18
N ASN A 247 -39.47 8.60 9.36
CA ASN A 247 -38.85 7.28 9.39
C ASN A 247 -37.42 7.31 9.94
N TYR A 248 -37.09 8.27 10.80
CA TYR A 248 -35.81 8.31 11.50
C TYR A 248 -35.48 6.94 12.13
N ASP A 249 -34.32 6.40 11.77
CA ASP A 249 -33.79 5.17 12.33
C ASP A 249 -32.65 5.50 13.30
N SER A 250 -32.93 5.37 14.61
CA SER A 250 -31.92 5.59 15.65
C SER A 250 -30.77 4.56 15.65
N GLY A 251 -30.93 3.45 14.93
CA GLY A 251 -29.88 2.46 14.72
C GLY A 251 -28.99 2.74 13.51
N ALA A 252 -29.40 3.65 12.62
CA ALA A 252 -28.60 4.02 11.45
C ALA A 252 -27.48 4.99 11.81
N ASN A 253 -26.29 4.74 11.27
CA ASN A 253 -25.15 5.66 11.32
C ASN A 253 -24.69 6.11 9.93
N VAL A 254 -25.30 5.57 8.87
CA VAL A 254 -25.10 5.97 7.48
C VAL A 254 -26.47 6.31 6.87
N ASP A 255 -26.63 7.55 6.40
CA ASP A 255 -27.85 7.97 5.71
C ASP A 255 -27.96 7.27 4.35
N ASP A 256 -29.04 6.51 4.16
CA ASP A 256 -29.32 5.80 2.91
C ASP A 256 -30.21 6.59 1.95
N GLY A 257 -30.57 7.83 2.34
CA GLY A 257 -31.47 8.70 1.59
C GLY A 257 -32.94 8.27 1.65
N SER A 258 -33.30 7.33 2.54
CA SER A 258 -34.69 6.93 2.74
C SER A 258 -35.51 7.93 3.57
N CYS A 259 -34.90 8.99 4.10
CA CYS A 259 -35.58 9.95 4.97
C CYS A 259 -36.86 10.54 4.36
N ILE A 260 -37.96 10.39 5.09
CA ILE A 260 -39.28 10.91 4.78
C ILE A 260 -39.49 12.13 5.66
N VAL A 261 -39.39 13.32 5.06
CA VAL A 261 -39.56 14.59 5.77
C VAL A 261 -40.86 15.25 5.31
N ALA A 262 -41.70 15.61 6.26
CA ALA A 262 -42.91 16.40 6.05
C ALA A 262 -42.60 17.90 5.91
N GLY A 263 -43.32 18.61 5.04
CA GLY A 263 -43.29 20.07 5.02
C GLY A 263 -43.85 20.68 3.74
N CYS A 264 -43.95 22.01 3.71
CA CYS A 264 -44.47 22.72 2.55
C CYS A 264 -43.51 22.62 1.34
N MET A 265 -43.98 22.08 0.22
CA MET A 265 -43.17 21.90 -1.00
C MET A 265 -43.20 23.10 -1.96
N TYR A 266 -44.00 24.12 -1.68
CA TYR A 266 -44.19 25.27 -2.55
C TYR A 266 -43.26 26.41 -2.17
N ASP A 267 -42.33 26.76 -3.06
CA ASP A 267 -41.34 27.84 -2.88
C ASP A 267 -41.97 29.23 -2.62
N ALA A 268 -43.20 29.44 -3.08
CA ALA A 268 -43.99 30.65 -2.85
C ALA A 268 -44.61 30.76 -1.43
N ALA A 269 -44.57 29.71 -0.62
CA ALA A 269 -45.06 29.75 0.75
C ALA A 269 -43.99 30.28 1.71
N ALA A 270 -44.40 31.01 2.75
CA ALA A 270 -43.49 31.59 3.72
C ALA A 270 -42.71 30.54 4.54
N ASN A 271 -43.23 29.32 4.64
CA ASN A 271 -42.64 28.18 5.35
C ASN A 271 -42.21 27.03 4.40
N TYR A 272 -41.83 27.35 3.16
CA TYR A 272 -41.25 26.37 2.23
C TYR A 272 -40.11 25.58 2.89
N ASN A 273 -40.20 24.25 2.83
CA ASN A 273 -39.15 23.34 3.29
C ASN A 273 -38.53 22.61 2.09
N PRO A 274 -37.31 22.97 1.64
CA PRO A 274 -36.66 22.29 0.52
C PRO A 274 -36.25 20.84 0.81
N ALA A 275 -36.24 20.42 2.08
CA ALA A 275 -35.98 19.03 2.48
C ALA A 275 -37.25 18.17 2.50
N ALA A 276 -38.45 18.74 2.31
CA ALA A 276 -39.70 18.00 2.34
C ALA A 276 -39.78 17.00 1.19
N THR A 277 -40.09 15.75 1.53
CA THR A 277 -40.31 14.63 0.59
C THR A 277 -41.78 14.41 0.27
N TYR A 278 -42.69 14.97 1.08
CA TYR A 278 -44.10 15.10 0.75
C TYR A 278 -44.71 16.36 1.38
N ASP A 279 -45.77 16.88 0.76
CA ASP A 279 -46.51 18.06 1.25
C ASP A 279 -47.43 17.66 2.41
N ASP A 280 -47.25 18.31 3.56
CA ASP A 280 -48.03 18.06 4.79
C ASP A 280 -49.20 19.04 4.97
N MET A 281 -49.49 19.84 3.92
CA MET A 281 -50.50 20.89 3.92
C MET A 281 -50.23 22.02 4.93
N SER A 282 -48.99 22.15 5.44
CA SER A 282 -48.62 23.22 6.37
C SER A 282 -48.35 24.58 5.70
N CYS A 283 -48.42 24.67 4.36
CA CYS A 283 -48.07 25.87 3.62
C CYS A 283 -48.81 27.13 4.09
N ALA A 284 -48.03 28.10 4.55
CA ALA A 284 -48.46 29.41 4.98
C ALA A 284 -48.25 30.41 3.84
N PHE A 285 -49.32 30.66 3.09
CA PHE A 285 -49.36 31.71 2.09
C PHE A 285 -49.81 33.01 2.75
N THR A 286 -48.96 34.03 2.74
CA THR A 286 -49.35 35.38 3.17
C THR A 286 -49.97 36.10 1.98
N CYS A 287 -51.20 36.58 2.12
CA CYS A 287 -51.85 37.43 1.13
C CYS A 287 -51.56 38.89 1.47
N PRO A 288 -51.01 39.71 0.55
CA PRO A 288 -50.80 41.13 0.79
C PRO A 288 -52.15 41.82 1.04
N THR A 289 -52.17 42.76 1.98
CA THR A 289 -53.35 43.56 2.29
C THR A 289 -53.70 44.44 1.09
N GLN A 290 -54.85 44.22 0.45
CA GLN A 290 -55.26 44.99 -0.73
C GLN A 290 -56.11 46.22 -0.37
N GLY A 291 -55.92 47.33 -1.09
CA GLY A 291 -56.70 48.57 -0.91
C GLY A 291 -56.27 49.69 -1.85
N CYS A 292 -56.94 50.84 -1.77
CA CYS A 292 -56.54 52.01 -2.56
C CYS A 292 -55.22 52.59 -2.03
N MET A 293 -54.18 52.62 -2.88
CA MET A 293 -52.85 53.15 -2.53
C MET A 293 -52.66 54.62 -2.95
N ASP A 294 -53.65 55.26 -3.57
CA ASP A 294 -53.56 56.66 -4.00
C ASP A 294 -53.91 57.63 -2.84
N PRO A 295 -52.94 58.44 -2.35
CA PRO A 295 -53.16 59.34 -1.22
C PRO A 295 -54.12 60.50 -1.51
N VAL A 296 -54.51 60.77 -2.77
CA VAL A 296 -55.52 61.78 -3.09
C VAL A 296 -56.95 61.21 -3.18
N ALA A 297 -57.10 59.89 -3.13
CA ALA A 297 -58.40 59.25 -3.12
C ALA A 297 -59.03 59.28 -1.71
N SER A 298 -60.36 59.39 -1.66
CA SER A 298 -61.11 59.51 -0.40
C SER A 298 -61.09 58.25 0.47
N ASN A 299 -60.71 57.11 -0.08
CA ASN A 299 -60.62 55.81 0.60
C ASN A 299 -59.20 55.22 0.57
N PHE A 300 -58.18 56.08 0.54
CA PHE A 300 -56.79 55.69 0.71
C PHE A 300 -56.60 54.81 1.96
N ASN A 301 -55.92 53.67 1.80
CA ASN A 301 -55.58 52.76 2.89
C ASN A 301 -54.05 52.64 2.99
N GLU A 302 -53.47 53.26 4.02
CA GLU A 302 -52.02 53.23 4.26
C GLU A 302 -51.49 51.82 4.55
N ALA A 303 -52.35 50.89 4.99
CA ALA A 303 -52.00 49.50 5.22
C ALA A 303 -52.14 48.62 3.96
N ALA A 304 -52.49 49.19 2.81
CA ALA A 304 -52.55 48.43 1.56
C ALA A 304 -51.14 48.22 0.98
N GLU A 305 -50.77 46.96 0.78
CA GLU A 305 -49.53 46.52 0.12
C GLU A 305 -49.72 46.36 -1.39
N GLU A 306 -50.96 46.22 -1.88
CA GLU A 306 -51.32 46.16 -3.30
C GLU A 306 -52.58 46.98 -3.65
N GLU A 307 -52.55 47.63 -4.82
CA GLU A 307 -53.65 48.41 -5.39
C GLU A 307 -54.70 47.48 -6.01
N ASN A 308 -55.98 47.69 -5.70
CA ASN A 308 -57.08 46.81 -6.13
C ASN A 308 -58.21 47.50 -6.91
N GLY A 309 -57.95 48.67 -7.49
CA GLY A 309 -58.91 49.46 -8.27
C GLY A 309 -60.00 50.15 -7.47
N SER A 310 -59.91 50.20 -6.14
CA SER A 310 -61.00 50.70 -5.28
C SER A 310 -61.03 52.22 -5.08
N CYS A 311 -60.08 52.99 -5.63
CA CYS A 311 -59.93 54.43 -5.35
C CYS A 311 -61.15 55.29 -5.74
N LEU A 312 -61.60 56.16 -4.82
CA LEU A 312 -62.75 57.06 -4.98
C LEU A 312 -62.31 58.52 -5.10
N TYR A 313 -62.72 59.21 -6.16
CA TYR A 313 -62.38 60.61 -6.44
C TYR A 313 -63.63 61.52 -6.40
N ALA A 314 -63.49 62.72 -5.84
CA ALA A 314 -64.53 63.75 -5.84
C ALA A 314 -64.51 64.60 -7.13
N GLY A 315 -65.60 65.31 -7.42
CA GLY A 315 -65.77 66.17 -8.61
C GLY A 315 -67.18 66.77 -8.67
N CYS A 316 -67.45 67.71 -9.59
CA CYS A 316 -68.79 68.33 -9.66
C CYS A 316 -69.89 67.30 -9.93
N THR A 317 -70.89 67.21 -9.03
CA THR A 317 -72.03 66.28 -9.18
C THR A 317 -73.34 66.96 -9.61
N SER A 318 -73.32 68.29 -9.82
CA SER A 318 -74.50 69.02 -10.27
C SER A 318 -74.73 68.83 -11.77
N ILE A 319 -75.81 68.15 -12.16
CA ILE A 319 -76.14 67.83 -13.57
C ILE A 319 -76.33 69.08 -14.46
N GLY A 320 -76.65 70.23 -13.86
CA GLY A 320 -76.80 71.50 -14.58
C GLY A 320 -75.49 72.26 -14.80
N ALA A 321 -74.38 71.76 -14.25
CA ALA A 321 -73.07 72.38 -14.41
C ALA A 321 -72.38 71.88 -15.68
N THR A 322 -71.65 72.78 -16.34
CA THR A 322 -70.88 72.51 -17.55
C THR A 322 -69.72 71.53 -17.33
N ASN A 323 -69.22 71.41 -16.10
CA ASN A 323 -68.17 70.48 -15.70
C ASN A 323 -68.68 69.31 -14.83
N TYR A 324 -69.96 68.95 -14.97
CA TYR A 324 -70.54 67.77 -14.32
C TYR A 324 -69.73 66.50 -14.61
N ASN A 325 -69.30 65.82 -13.55
CA ASN A 325 -68.62 64.53 -13.61
C ASN A 325 -69.56 63.43 -13.07
N PRO A 326 -70.12 62.57 -13.94
CA PRO A 326 -71.01 61.49 -13.51
C PRO A 326 -70.32 60.39 -12.69
N ASN A 327 -68.97 60.36 -12.69
CA ASN A 327 -68.17 59.38 -11.95
C ASN A 327 -67.59 59.95 -10.65
N ALA A 328 -67.92 61.19 -10.28
CA ALA A 328 -67.52 61.75 -9.01
C ALA A 328 -68.25 61.06 -7.86
N PHE A 329 -67.50 60.58 -6.86
CA PHE A 329 -68.06 59.95 -5.66
C PHE A 329 -68.77 60.97 -4.74
N GLY A 330 -68.43 62.25 -4.83
CA GLY A 330 -69.06 63.34 -4.11
C GLY A 330 -68.73 64.71 -4.70
N ASP A 331 -69.60 65.69 -4.44
CA ASP A 331 -69.46 67.07 -4.93
C ASP A 331 -68.29 67.79 -4.25
N ASP A 332 -67.36 68.32 -5.02
CA ASP A 332 -66.20 69.06 -4.51
C ASP A 332 -66.37 70.60 -4.56
N GLY A 333 -67.54 71.07 -5.00
CA GLY A 333 -67.86 72.49 -5.13
C GLY A 333 -67.28 73.16 -6.38
N SER A 334 -66.74 72.39 -7.33
CA SER A 334 -66.15 72.92 -8.57
C SER A 334 -67.17 73.32 -9.65
N CYS A 335 -68.48 73.15 -9.43
CA CYS A 335 -69.50 73.28 -10.47
C CYS A 335 -69.58 74.67 -11.15
N GLU A 336 -69.58 74.69 -12.49
CA GLU A 336 -69.65 75.89 -13.34
C GLU A 336 -70.97 75.98 -14.13
N PHE A 337 -71.67 77.12 -14.13
CA PHE A 337 -72.96 77.34 -14.81
C PHE A 337 -72.85 78.41 -15.91
N ALA A 338 -73.45 78.14 -17.08
CA ALA A 338 -73.39 79.02 -18.26
C ALA A 338 -74.65 79.91 -18.38
N GLY A 339 -74.49 81.19 -18.73
CA GLY A 339 -75.59 82.14 -18.99
C GLY A 339 -75.08 83.57 -19.29
N CYS A 340 -75.95 84.49 -19.70
CA CYS A 340 -75.52 85.85 -20.07
C CYS A 340 -75.03 86.64 -18.85
N MET A 341 -73.77 87.09 -18.87
CA MET A 341 -73.17 87.87 -17.77
C MET A 341 -73.26 89.40 -17.97
N ASN A 342 -73.78 89.89 -19.10
CA ASN A 342 -73.88 91.32 -19.37
C ASN A 342 -75.15 91.95 -18.74
N GLU A 343 -74.98 92.75 -17.69
CA GLU A 343 -76.08 93.42 -16.96
C GLU A 343 -76.97 94.34 -17.82
N LEU A 344 -76.48 94.79 -18.98
CA LEU A 344 -77.25 95.64 -19.91
C LEU A 344 -78.10 94.82 -20.89
N ALA A 345 -77.93 93.49 -20.91
CA ALA A 345 -78.72 92.60 -21.75
C ALA A 345 -80.06 92.26 -21.11
N CYS A 346 -81.08 92.13 -21.94
CA CYS A 346 -82.43 91.82 -21.46
C CYS A 346 -82.55 90.43 -20.81
N ASN A 347 -81.59 89.52 -21.06
CA ASN A 347 -81.55 88.16 -20.52
C ASN A 347 -80.33 87.91 -19.61
N TYR A 348 -79.82 88.94 -18.93
CA TYR A 348 -78.80 88.80 -17.90
C TYR A 348 -79.18 87.73 -16.85
N ASP A 349 -78.25 86.82 -16.56
CA ASP A 349 -78.37 85.77 -15.54
C ASP A 349 -77.31 85.94 -14.45
N ALA A 350 -77.75 86.34 -13.25
CA ALA A 350 -76.87 86.54 -12.11
C ALA A 350 -76.30 85.24 -11.50
N SER A 351 -76.78 84.07 -11.94
CA SER A 351 -76.30 82.75 -11.51
C SER A 351 -75.27 82.14 -12.46
N ALA A 352 -75.03 82.78 -13.61
CA ALA A 352 -73.99 82.35 -14.55
C ALA A 352 -72.60 82.60 -13.96
N THR A 353 -71.78 81.54 -13.90
CA THR A 353 -70.35 81.64 -13.57
C THR A 353 -69.48 81.69 -14.83
N SER A 354 -70.09 81.61 -16.02
CA SER A 354 -69.44 81.68 -17.33
C SER A 354 -70.40 82.26 -18.38
N ASP A 355 -69.95 83.24 -19.18
CA ASP A 355 -70.76 83.90 -20.21
C ASP A 355 -70.95 82.98 -21.43
N ASP A 356 -72.20 82.64 -21.74
CA ASP A 356 -72.55 81.75 -22.84
C ASP A 356 -72.79 82.49 -24.17
N GLY A 357 -72.64 83.82 -24.17
CA GLY A 357 -72.85 84.66 -25.35
C GLY A 357 -74.31 84.86 -25.73
N SER A 358 -75.26 84.43 -24.89
CA SER A 358 -76.70 84.56 -25.16
C SER A 358 -77.25 85.99 -24.99
N CYS A 359 -76.43 86.97 -24.59
CA CYS A 359 -76.87 88.33 -24.26
C CYS A 359 -77.60 89.07 -25.39
N LEU A 360 -78.82 89.54 -25.12
CA LEU A 360 -79.70 90.27 -26.03
C LEU A 360 -79.71 91.78 -25.74
N ILE A 361 -79.27 92.59 -26.73
CA ILE A 361 -79.22 94.05 -26.67
C ILE A 361 -80.21 94.63 -27.70
N VAL A 362 -81.21 95.39 -27.25
CA VAL A 362 -82.31 95.91 -28.09
C VAL A 362 -82.05 97.35 -28.57
N GLY A 363 -82.21 97.63 -29.87
CA GLY A 363 -82.07 98.98 -30.43
C GLY A 363 -82.40 99.10 -31.93
N CYS A 364 -82.50 100.32 -32.47
CA CYS A 364 -82.75 100.53 -33.91
C CYS A 364 -81.54 100.02 -34.71
N MET A 365 -81.78 99.03 -35.58
CA MET A 365 -80.74 98.40 -36.40
C MET A 365 -80.63 99.03 -37.81
N ASP A 366 -81.44 100.05 -38.10
CA ASP A 366 -81.42 100.76 -39.39
C ASP A 366 -80.50 101.98 -39.32
N SER A 367 -79.45 101.99 -40.15
CA SER A 367 -78.46 103.07 -40.17
C SER A 367 -78.99 104.41 -40.65
N GLU A 368 -80.15 104.45 -41.30
CA GLU A 368 -80.77 105.72 -41.75
C GLU A 368 -81.72 106.32 -40.70
N GLY A 369 -82.07 105.57 -39.65
CA GLY A 369 -82.88 106.05 -38.54
C GLY A 369 -82.10 107.00 -37.62
N LEU A 370 -82.75 108.05 -37.13
CA LEU A 370 -82.11 109.04 -36.24
C LEU A 370 -81.61 108.45 -34.91
N ASN A 371 -82.05 107.25 -34.52
CA ASN A 371 -81.72 106.57 -33.27
C ASN A 371 -81.01 105.20 -33.47
N PHE A 372 -80.26 105.03 -34.56
CA PHE A 372 -79.47 103.82 -34.84
C PHE A 372 -78.52 103.43 -33.69
N ALA A 373 -78.56 102.15 -33.26
CA ALA A 373 -77.74 101.58 -32.19
C ALA A 373 -76.83 100.47 -32.76
N PRO A 374 -75.50 100.67 -32.83
CA PRO A 374 -74.57 99.75 -33.51
C PRO A 374 -74.37 98.40 -32.81
N ASP A 375 -74.55 98.34 -31.49
CA ASP A 375 -74.36 97.13 -30.68
C ASP A 375 -75.67 96.36 -30.42
N ALA A 376 -76.79 96.83 -31.00
CA ALA A 376 -78.05 96.12 -30.92
C ALA A 376 -77.97 94.82 -31.74
N ASN A 377 -78.24 93.68 -31.10
CA ASN A 377 -78.39 92.38 -31.78
C ASN A 377 -79.86 91.91 -31.82
N PHE A 378 -80.78 92.76 -31.36
CA PHE A 378 -82.23 92.56 -31.40
C PHE A 378 -82.97 93.86 -31.81
N PRO A 379 -83.95 93.82 -32.75
CA PRO A 379 -84.51 95.02 -33.38
C PRO A 379 -85.45 95.85 -32.48
N GLY A 380 -85.25 97.19 -32.48
CA GLY A 380 -86.12 98.22 -31.90
C GLY A 380 -86.57 99.28 -32.92
N GLY A 381 -87.47 100.20 -32.57
CA GLY A 381 -88.11 101.17 -33.49
C GLY A 381 -87.20 102.32 -33.97
N CYS A 382 -87.44 102.88 -35.16
CA CYS A 382 -86.63 103.92 -35.83
C CYS A 382 -87.46 105.16 -36.30
N ASP A 383 -86.89 106.38 -36.27
CA ASP A 383 -87.56 107.67 -36.59
C ASP A 383 -86.98 108.41 -37.84
N TYR A 384 -87.83 109.15 -38.62
CA TYR A 384 -87.51 109.89 -39.89
C TYR A 384 -88.26 111.27 -40.06
N PRO A 385 -87.83 112.26 -40.90
CA PRO A 385 -88.46 113.61 -41.07
C PRO A 385 -89.40 113.87 -42.30
N ASP A 386 -90.39 114.81 -42.19
CA ASP A 386 -91.49 115.14 -43.18
C ASP A 386 -91.38 116.52 -43.96
N ALA A 387 -92.14 116.70 -45.07
CA ALA A 387 -92.06 117.80 -46.09
C ALA A 387 -92.95 119.08 -45.86
N CYS A 388 -92.56 120.21 -46.49
CA CYS A 388 -92.89 121.64 -46.24
C CYS A 388 -94.36 122.08 -45.97
N PRO A 389 -94.67 122.63 -44.77
CA PRO A 389 -96.04 123.06 -44.37
C PRO A 389 -96.63 124.34 -44.98
N GLY A 390 -95.85 125.15 -45.71
CA GLY A 390 -96.28 126.48 -46.18
C GLY A 390 -96.85 126.54 -47.60
N ASP A 391 -96.80 125.42 -48.31
CA ASP A 391 -97.39 125.22 -49.64
C ASP A 391 -98.89 124.90 -49.45
N ILE A 392 -99.71 125.95 -49.48
CA ILE A 392 -101.15 125.85 -49.18
C ILE A 392 -101.91 125.34 -50.40
N ASN A 393 -101.43 125.64 -51.60
CA ASN A 393 -102.09 125.25 -52.85
C ASN A 393 -101.58 123.89 -53.41
N GLY A 394 -100.52 123.32 -52.84
CA GLY A 394 -99.97 122.00 -53.14
C GLY A 394 -99.07 121.95 -54.38
N ASP A 395 -98.47 123.07 -54.80
CA ASP A 395 -97.64 123.16 -56.01
C ASP A 395 -96.12 123.05 -55.74
N MET A 396 -95.74 122.77 -54.50
CA MET A 396 -94.37 122.67 -53.96
C MET A 396 -93.56 123.96 -54.01
N PHE A 397 -94.20 125.10 -54.22
CA PHE A 397 -93.62 126.41 -54.00
C PHE A 397 -94.39 127.12 -52.89
N ILE A 398 -93.72 128.09 -52.24
CA ILE A 398 -94.39 128.99 -51.29
C ILE A 398 -94.27 130.37 -51.91
N ASP A 399 -95.31 130.80 -52.61
CA ASP A 399 -95.31 132.09 -53.30
C ASP A 399 -96.60 132.89 -53.09
N VAL A 400 -96.73 133.99 -53.84
CA VAL A 400 -97.87 134.90 -53.70
C VAL A 400 -99.19 134.16 -53.98
N SER A 401 -99.18 133.08 -54.75
CA SER A 401 -100.33 132.22 -55.03
C SER A 401 -100.86 131.55 -53.77
N ASP A 402 -99.99 131.05 -52.88
CA ASP A 402 -100.39 130.50 -51.58
C ASP A 402 -100.99 131.56 -50.67
N LEU A 403 -100.36 132.74 -50.63
CA LEU A 403 -100.83 133.84 -49.79
C LEU A 403 -102.18 134.39 -50.28
N LEU A 404 -102.39 134.44 -51.60
CA LEU A 404 -103.68 134.80 -52.19
C LEU A 404 -104.74 133.74 -51.91
N THR A 405 -104.38 132.45 -52.00
CA THR A 405 -105.27 131.34 -51.65
C THR A 405 -105.70 131.45 -50.20
N PHE A 406 -104.75 131.73 -49.29
CA PHE A 406 -105.05 132.01 -47.89
C PHE A 406 -106.01 133.19 -47.74
N PHE A 407 -105.77 134.31 -48.44
CA PHE A 407 -106.66 135.47 -48.35
C PHE A 407 -108.06 135.26 -48.91
N GLN A 408 -108.27 134.32 -49.83
CA GLN A 408 -109.62 133.98 -50.29
C GLN A 408 -110.48 133.37 -49.18
N TYR A 409 -109.85 132.59 -48.30
CA TYR A 409 -110.52 131.98 -47.15
C TYR A 409 -110.39 132.83 -45.88
N TYR A 410 -109.63 133.92 -45.93
CA TYR A 410 -109.39 134.78 -44.78
C TYR A 410 -110.67 135.54 -44.41
N GLY A 411 -111.30 135.11 -43.32
CA GLY A 411 -112.55 135.67 -42.81
C GLY A 411 -113.78 134.79 -43.07
N THR A 412 -113.65 133.66 -43.77
CA THR A 412 -114.72 132.66 -43.80
C THR A 412 -114.71 131.86 -42.51
N ALA A 413 -115.87 131.72 -41.86
CA ALA A 413 -116.00 130.87 -40.69
C ALA A 413 -116.02 129.40 -41.13
N CYS A 414 -115.11 128.59 -40.58
CA CYS A 414 -115.23 127.15 -40.69
C CYS A 414 -116.41 126.68 -39.81
N PRO A 415 -117.32 125.83 -40.33
CA PRO A 415 -118.14 124.99 -39.47
C PRO A 415 -117.21 124.07 -38.67
N GLU A 416 -117.47 123.91 -37.37
CA GLU A 416 -116.76 122.94 -36.51
C GLU A 416 -116.85 121.50 -37.04
#